data_AF-A0A955DML8-F1
#
_entry.id   AF-A0A955DML8-F1
#
_cell.length_a   1.000
_cell.length_b   1.000
_cell.length_c   1.000
_cell.angle_alpha   90.00
_cell.angle_beta   90.00
_cell.angle_gamma   90.00
#
_symmetry.space_group_name_H-M   'P 1'
#
loop_
_entity.id
_entity.type
_entity.pdbx_description
1 polymer ?
#
loop_
_entity_poly.entity_id
_entity_poly.type
_entity_poly.pdbx_seq_one_letter_code
_entity_poly.pdbx_strand_id
1 'polypeptide(L)'
;WHNVFVNNLFIRPEPEELPHNHVGFTVIAAPGVTADPETDGTRTGTFIVLNFEKRVAIIGGTQYAGEMKKSVFTALNFLLPMEGVFPMHCSANVGKDGEVALFFGLSGTGKTTLSADPGRALIGDDEHGWHERGVFNFEGGCYAKAIKLSPETEPEIYDASLHFGTVLENLEIDPETRKINFDSDRYTENTRTAYQIDFLKNIVPSGTGGVPKTIFM
;
A
#
# COMPACT_ATOMS: atom_id res chain seq x y z
N TRP A 1 3.59 -3.56 15.80
CA TRP A 1 2.48 -3.21 14.89
C TRP A 1 2.92 -3.21 13.42
N HIS A 2 4.20 -2.90 13.10
CA HIS A 2 4.72 -3.02 11.73
C HIS A 2 4.50 -4.39 11.07
N ASN A 3 4.59 -5.50 11.81
CA ASN A 3 4.24 -6.82 11.26
C ASN A 3 2.74 -6.94 10.88
N VAL A 4 1.85 -6.30 11.64
CA VAL A 4 0.41 -6.25 11.30
C VAL A 4 0.20 -5.40 10.05
N PHE A 5 0.90 -4.27 9.94
CA PHE A 5 0.91 -3.46 8.72
C PHE A 5 1.36 -4.26 7.49
N VAL A 6 2.49 -4.99 7.58
CA VAL A 6 2.98 -5.85 6.49
C VAL A 6 1.98 -6.95 6.16
N ASN A 7 1.35 -7.57 7.16
CA ASN A 7 0.33 -8.59 6.96
C ASN A 7 -0.96 -8.05 6.32
N ASN A 8 -1.30 -6.78 6.60
CA ASN A 8 -2.43 -6.11 5.98
C ASN A 8 -2.12 -5.73 4.54
N LEU A 9 -0.91 -5.24 4.27
CA LEU A 9 -0.58 -4.59 3.01
C LEU A 9 -0.17 -5.56 1.90
N PHE A 10 0.60 -6.59 2.20
CA PHE A 10 1.14 -7.48 1.17
C PHE A 10 0.30 -8.74 1.01
N ILE A 11 0.40 -9.37 -0.16
CA ILE A 11 -0.26 -10.62 -0.48
C ILE A 11 0.24 -11.69 0.51
N ARG A 12 -0.70 -12.35 1.18
CA ARG A 12 -0.39 -13.41 2.13
C ARG A 12 -0.19 -14.73 1.39
N PRO A 13 0.83 -15.52 1.76
CA PRO A 13 0.94 -16.87 1.26
C PRO A 13 -0.20 -17.72 1.80
N GLU A 14 -0.63 -18.69 1.00
CA GLU A 14 -1.49 -19.77 1.49
C GLU A 14 -0.70 -20.66 2.47
N PRO A 15 -1.36 -21.33 3.44
CA PRO A 15 -0.69 -22.20 4.40
C PRO A 15 0.22 -23.26 3.76
N GLU A 16 -0.15 -23.76 2.58
CA GLU A 16 0.60 -24.76 1.83
C GLU A 16 1.89 -24.20 1.18
N GLU A 17 2.00 -22.88 1.04
CA GLU A 17 3.18 -22.20 0.51
C GLU A 17 4.25 -21.94 1.58
N LEU A 18 3.99 -22.36 2.83
CA LEU A 18 4.89 -22.19 3.96
C LEU A 18 5.64 -23.49 4.33
N PRO A 19 6.95 -23.42 4.68
CA PRO A 19 7.79 -22.22 4.64
C PRO A 19 8.12 -21.81 3.20
N HIS A 20 8.37 -20.52 2.98
CA HIS A 20 8.76 -20.02 1.67
C HIS A 20 10.02 -20.72 1.15
N ASN A 21 9.92 -21.30 -0.04
CA ASN A 21 11.04 -22.01 -0.68
C ASN A 21 12.08 -21.05 -1.29
N HIS A 22 11.69 -19.81 -1.60
CA HIS A 22 12.56 -18.80 -2.21
C HIS A 22 12.17 -17.40 -1.76
N VAL A 23 13.16 -16.60 -1.34
CA VAL A 23 12.97 -15.20 -0.96
C VAL A 23 13.56 -14.30 -2.05
N GLY A 24 12.68 -13.57 -2.75
CA GLY A 24 13.09 -12.68 -3.84
C GLY A 24 13.75 -11.38 -3.36
N PHE A 25 13.34 -10.87 -2.21
CA PHE A 25 13.88 -9.66 -1.59
C PHE A 25 13.55 -9.65 -0.09
N THR A 26 14.45 -9.17 0.76
CA THR A 26 14.25 -9.10 2.21
C THR A 26 14.21 -7.65 2.68
N VAL A 27 13.20 -7.27 3.46
CA VAL A 27 13.13 -5.96 4.13
C VAL A 27 13.39 -6.17 5.62
N ILE A 28 14.44 -5.54 6.14
CA ILE A 28 14.79 -5.54 7.56
C ILE A 28 14.42 -4.18 8.14
N ALA A 29 13.31 -4.11 8.84
CA ALA A 29 12.84 -2.91 9.52
C ALA A 29 13.25 -2.94 11.00
N ALA A 30 14.14 -2.01 11.39
CA ALA A 30 14.62 -1.82 12.74
C ALA A 30 14.33 -0.37 13.19
N PRO A 31 13.04 -0.01 13.40
CA PRO A 31 12.63 1.39 13.59
C PRO A 31 13.25 2.08 14.81
N GLY A 32 13.67 1.31 15.82
CA GLY A 32 14.35 1.83 17.02
C GLY A 32 15.87 2.00 16.87
N VAL A 33 16.47 1.52 15.77
CA VAL A 33 17.89 1.69 15.49
C VAL A 33 18.08 2.99 14.74
N THR A 34 18.96 3.86 15.23
CA THR A 34 19.29 5.14 14.62
C THR A 34 20.74 5.10 14.17
N ALA A 35 21.01 5.54 12.94
CA ALA A 35 22.38 5.64 12.44
C ALA A 35 23.13 6.82 13.10
N ASP A 36 24.45 6.70 13.16
CA ASP A 36 25.35 7.81 13.47
C ASP A 36 25.95 8.35 12.16
N PRO A 37 25.56 9.57 11.72
CA PRO A 37 26.06 10.15 10.46
C PRO A 37 27.59 10.19 10.33
N GLU A 38 28.33 10.36 11.44
CA GLU A 38 29.79 10.47 11.39
C GLU A 38 30.46 9.13 11.10
N THR A 39 29.90 8.03 11.60
CA THR A 39 30.50 6.70 11.51
C THR A 39 29.85 5.82 10.44
N ASP A 40 28.55 5.95 10.22
CA ASP A 40 27.78 5.15 9.26
C ASP A 40 27.70 5.79 7.85
N GLY A 41 28.06 7.07 7.72
CA GLY A 41 28.03 7.79 6.45
C GLY A 41 26.62 8.13 5.93
N THR A 42 25.62 8.11 6.81
CA THR A 42 24.25 8.54 6.49
C THR A 42 24.10 10.06 6.61
N ARG A 43 23.04 10.62 6.02
CA ARG A 43 22.75 12.07 6.14
C ARG A 43 22.24 12.45 7.54
N THR A 44 21.42 11.59 8.13
CA THR A 44 20.83 11.73 9.46
C THR A 44 20.77 10.37 10.13
N GLY A 45 20.22 10.30 11.34
CA GLY A 45 19.99 9.01 12.00
C GLY A 45 18.91 8.13 11.35
N THR A 46 18.11 8.69 10.43
CA THR A 46 17.15 7.94 9.62
C THR A 46 17.84 7.40 8.37
N PHE A 47 17.64 6.11 8.09
CA PHE A 47 18.20 5.45 6.92
C PHE A 47 17.19 4.49 6.29
N ILE A 48 17.13 4.52 4.96
CA ILE A 48 16.41 3.59 4.11
C ILE A 48 17.37 3.22 2.99
N VAL A 49 17.97 2.05 3.05
CA VAL A 49 19.05 1.64 2.14
C VAL A 49 18.65 0.36 1.44
N LEU A 50 18.61 0.40 0.10
CA LEU A 50 18.31 -0.75 -0.76
C LEU A 50 19.60 -1.23 -1.42
N ASN A 51 19.93 -2.50 -1.23
CA ASN A 51 21.02 -3.18 -1.93
C ASN A 51 20.43 -4.25 -2.85
N PHE A 52 20.41 -3.97 -4.16
CA PHE A 52 19.83 -4.85 -5.18
C PHE A 52 20.66 -6.10 -5.45
N GLU A 53 21.99 -6.02 -5.34
CA GLU A 53 22.88 -7.17 -5.48
C GLU A 53 22.62 -8.21 -4.39
N LYS A 54 22.46 -7.75 -3.15
CA LYS A 54 22.14 -8.59 -1.99
C LYS A 54 20.64 -8.83 -1.80
N ARG A 55 19.78 -8.20 -2.62
CA ARG A 55 18.31 -8.25 -2.54
C ARG A 55 17.79 -7.97 -1.13
N VAL A 56 18.31 -6.92 -0.49
CA VAL A 56 17.95 -6.52 0.87
C VAL A 56 17.70 -5.02 0.97
N ALA A 57 16.68 -4.63 1.72
CA ALA A 57 16.50 -3.27 2.22
C ALA A 57 16.67 -3.26 3.74
N ILE A 58 17.34 -2.22 4.26
CA ILE A 58 17.41 -1.95 5.70
C ILE A 58 16.77 -0.60 5.99
N ILE A 59 15.95 -0.53 7.03
CA ILE A 59 15.19 0.66 7.43
C ILE A 59 15.40 0.90 8.93
N GLY A 60 15.75 2.13 9.30
CA GLY A 60 15.88 2.55 10.70
C GLY A 60 15.78 4.06 10.89
N GLY A 61 15.65 4.47 12.15
CA GLY A 61 15.48 5.86 12.56
C GLY A 61 14.14 6.46 12.11
N THR A 62 13.16 5.61 11.82
CA THR A 62 11.80 5.98 11.41
C THR A 62 10.82 4.89 11.82
N GLN A 63 9.63 5.31 12.29
CA GLN A 63 8.51 4.42 12.58
C GLN A 63 7.42 4.49 11.50
N TYR A 64 7.61 5.30 10.46
CA TYR A 64 6.62 5.48 9.40
C TYR A 64 6.49 4.20 8.57
N ALA A 65 5.31 3.59 8.56
CA ALA A 65 5.12 2.31 7.87
C ALA A 65 5.26 2.39 6.35
N GLY A 66 4.97 3.58 5.79
CA GLY A 66 5.14 3.85 4.36
C GLY A 66 6.54 3.57 3.82
N GLU A 67 7.58 3.61 4.66
CA GLU A 67 8.96 3.27 4.25
C GLU A 67 9.09 1.81 3.84
N MET A 68 8.41 0.88 4.53
CA MET A 68 8.41 -0.54 4.14
C MET A 68 7.65 -0.75 2.83
N LYS A 69 6.46 -0.14 2.69
CA LYS A 69 5.66 -0.16 1.45
C LYS A 69 6.49 0.32 0.26
N LYS A 70 7.01 1.55 0.35
CA LYS A 70 7.72 2.16 -0.77
C LYS A 70 9.10 1.57 -1.02
N SER A 71 9.73 0.92 -0.04
CA SER A 71 10.95 0.11 -0.27
C SER A 71 10.65 -1.11 -1.15
N VAL A 72 9.56 -1.83 -0.89
CA VAL A 72 9.13 -2.95 -1.74
C VAL A 72 8.74 -2.44 -3.12
N PHE A 73 7.94 -1.37 -3.20
CA PHE A 73 7.59 -0.76 -4.48
C PHE A 73 8.81 -0.36 -5.29
N THR A 74 9.80 0.28 -4.66
CA THR A 74 11.06 0.66 -5.30
C THR A 74 11.82 -0.57 -5.79
N ALA A 75 11.83 -1.65 -5.00
CA ALA A 75 12.46 -2.89 -5.41
C ALA A 75 11.79 -3.49 -6.66
N LEU A 76 10.45 -3.55 -6.68
CA LEU A 76 9.66 -4.04 -7.81
C LEU A 76 9.82 -3.15 -9.05
N ASN A 77 9.88 -1.83 -8.88
CA ASN A 77 10.13 -0.89 -9.98
C ASN A 77 11.47 -1.13 -10.68
N PHE A 78 12.47 -1.66 -9.98
CA PHE A 78 13.75 -2.02 -10.57
C PHE A 78 13.75 -3.43 -11.17
N LEU A 79 13.20 -4.40 -10.44
CA LEU A 79 13.29 -5.82 -10.79
C LEU A 79 12.36 -6.21 -11.96
N LEU A 80 11.11 -5.77 -11.90
CA LEU A 80 10.06 -6.21 -12.83
C LEU A 80 10.25 -5.76 -14.29
N PRO A 81 10.82 -4.58 -14.60
CA PRO A 81 11.17 -4.24 -15.98
C PRO A 81 12.10 -5.24 -16.66
N MET A 82 13.00 -5.89 -15.90
CA MET A 82 13.89 -6.93 -16.44
C MET A 82 13.14 -8.22 -16.80
N GLU A 83 11.91 -8.38 -16.32
CA GLU A 83 11.01 -9.50 -16.62
C GLU A 83 9.88 -9.10 -17.60
N GLY A 84 9.99 -7.92 -18.24
CA GLY A 84 9.02 -7.46 -19.23
C GLY A 84 7.70 -6.94 -18.63
N VAL A 85 7.69 -6.63 -17.33
CA VAL A 85 6.54 -6.03 -16.65
C VAL A 85 6.77 -4.52 -16.50
N PHE A 86 5.77 -3.72 -16.86
CA PHE A 86 5.77 -2.28 -16.64
C PHE A 86 5.17 -1.96 -15.25
N PRO A 87 5.97 -1.54 -14.26
CA PRO A 87 5.48 -1.16 -12.94
C PRO A 87 4.85 0.24 -12.98
N MET A 88 3.74 0.41 -12.27
CA MET A 88 2.88 1.59 -12.32
C MET A 88 2.47 2.03 -10.91
N HIS A 89 2.49 3.34 -10.69
CA HIS A 89 1.94 3.99 -9.50
C HIS A 89 0.57 4.58 -9.85
N CYS A 90 -0.45 3.71 -9.85
CA CYS A 90 -1.82 4.02 -10.24
C CYS A 90 -2.80 3.12 -9.50
N SER A 91 -4.05 3.55 -9.36
CA SER A 91 -5.14 2.62 -9.03
C SER A 91 -5.67 1.95 -10.30
N ALA A 92 -6.32 0.80 -10.14
CA ALA A 92 -6.93 0.08 -11.24
C ALA A 92 -8.27 -0.55 -10.81
N ASN A 93 -9.25 -0.53 -11.71
CA ASN A 93 -10.53 -1.21 -11.51
C ASN A 93 -11.02 -1.88 -12.80
N VAL A 94 -11.97 -2.79 -12.67
CA VAL A 94 -12.55 -3.55 -13.77
C VAL A 94 -14.07 -3.40 -13.82
N GLY A 95 -14.61 -3.12 -15.00
CA GLY A 95 -16.05 -3.08 -15.23
C GLY A 95 -16.66 -4.48 -15.30
N LYS A 96 -18.00 -4.56 -15.24
CA LYS A 96 -18.74 -5.83 -15.41
C LYS A 96 -18.53 -6.49 -16.76
N ASP A 97 -18.10 -5.73 -17.76
CA ASP A 97 -17.72 -6.15 -19.11
C ASP A 97 -16.26 -6.64 -19.20
N GLY A 98 -15.52 -6.63 -18.10
CA GLY A 98 -14.11 -7.00 -18.04
C GLY A 98 -13.16 -5.89 -18.49
N GLU A 99 -13.65 -4.67 -18.78
CA GLU A 99 -12.79 -3.56 -19.17
C GLU A 99 -11.99 -3.03 -17.99
N VAL A 100 -10.66 -3.06 -18.09
CA VAL A 100 -9.75 -2.49 -17.10
C VAL A 100 -9.49 -1.01 -17.40
N ALA A 101 -9.57 -0.18 -16.35
CA ALA A 101 -9.18 1.22 -16.36
C ALA A 101 -8.05 1.47 -15.35
N LEU A 102 -7.09 2.32 -15.74
CA LEU A 102 -5.99 2.78 -14.90
C LEU A 102 -6.13 4.26 -14.59
N PHE A 103 -5.85 4.66 -13.35
CA PHE A 103 -5.94 6.05 -12.90
C PHE A 103 -4.59 6.47 -12.33
N PHE A 104 -3.85 7.27 -13.09
CA PHE A 104 -2.63 7.91 -12.62
C PHE A 104 -2.98 9.22 -11.93
N GLY A 105 -2.14 9.65 -10.99
CA GLY A 105 -2.35 10.90 -10.30
C GLY A 105 -1.55 11.01 -9.01
N LEU A 106 -1.13 12.22 -8.68
CA LEU A 106 -0.45 12.52 -7.42
C LEU A 106 -1.41 12.39 -6.23
N SER A 107 -0.88 12.41 -5.01
CA SER A 107 -1.71 12.47 -3.80
C SER A 107 -2.63 13.69 -3.86
N GLY A 108 -3.94 13.48 -3.68
CA GLY A 108 -4.94 14.56 -3.65
C GLY A 108 -5.56 14.92 -5.01
N THR A 109 -5.25 14.20 -6.10
CA THR A 109 -5.87 14.42 -7.42
C THR A 109 -7.18 13.64 -7.64
N GLY A 110 -7.78 13.10 -6.57
CA GLY A 110 -9.02 12.32 -6.65
C GLY A 110 -8.88 10.88 -7.14
N LYS A 111 -7.65 10.35 -7.25
CA LYS A 111 -7.38 8.98 -7.74
C LYS A 111 -8.22 7.91 -7.03
N THR A 112 -8.18 7.89 -5.70
CA THR A 112 -8.93 6.94 -4.87
C THR A 112 -10.44 7.08 -5.06
N THR A 113 -10.94 8.32 -5.07
CA THR A 113 -12.37 8.65 -5.26
C THR A 113 -12.87 8.20 -6.64
N LEU A 114 -12.08 8.42 -7.70
CA LEU A 114 -12.46 8.03 -9.07
C LEU A 114 -12.36 6.52 -9.32
N SER A 115 -11.46 5.81 -8.63
CA SER A 115 -11.34 4.36 -8.76
C SER A 115 -12.39 3.58 -7.95
N ALA A 116 -12.96 4.18 -6.91
CA ALA A 116 -13.99 3.58 -6.07
C ALA A 116 -15.40 3.75 -6.67
N ASP A 117 -15.62 3.11 -7.82
CA ASP A 117 -16.91 3.11 -8.52
C ASP A 117 -17.74 1.85 -8.15
N PRO A 118 -18.98 1.98 -7.66
CA PRO A 118 -19.82 0.82 -7.30
C PRO A 118 -20.11 -0.16 -8.46
N GLY A 119 -19.98 0.30 -9.71
CA GLY A 119 -20.14 -0.51 -10.91
C GLY A 119 -18.86 -1.20 -11.37
N ARG A 120 -17.71 -0.93 -10.74
CA ARG A 120 -16.39 -1.42 -11.16
C ARG A 120 -15.59 -1.95 -9.98
N ALA A 121 -15.21 -3.22 -10.01
CA ALA A 121 -14.48 -3.85 -8.91
C ALA A 121 -13.02 -3.37 -8.87
N LEU A 122 -12.52 -3.04 -7.69
CA LEU A 122 -11.15 -2.57 -7.47
C LEU A 122 -10.15 -3.73 -7.64
N ILE A 123 -9.09 -3.52 -8.42
CA ILE A 123 -7.94 -4.43 -8.51
C ILE A 123 -6.92 -4.05 -7.42
N GLY A 124 -6.67 -2.75 -7.26
CA GLY A 124 -5.81 -2.15 -6.25
C GLY A 124 -5.88 -0.62 -6.29
N ASP A 125 -5.43 0.04 -5.23
CA ASP A 125 -5.55 1.50 -5.06
C ASP A 125 -4.28 2.29 -5.37
N ASP A 126 -3.11 1.66 -5.46
CA ASP A 126 -1.83 2.40 -5.54
C ASP A 126 -0.77 1.81 -6.48
N GLU A 127 -0.49 0.51 -6.45
CA GLU A 127 0.70 -0.08 -7.09
C GLU A 127 0.38 -1.32 -7.93
N HIS A 128 0.67 -1.27 -9.24
CA HIS A 128 0.34 -2.33 -10.19
C HIS A 128 1.48 -2.66 -11.14
N GLY A 129 1.50 -3.87 -11.66
CA GLY A 129 2.30 -4.27 -12.81
C GLY A 129 1.44 -4.46 -14.04
N TRP A 130 1.95 -4.08 -15.21
CA TRP A 130 1.35 -4.38 -16.51
C TRP A 130 2.25 -5.33 -17.30
N HIS A 131 1.78 -6.55 -17.51
CA HIS A 131 2.38 -7.60 -18.34
C HIS A 131 1.58 -7.74 -19.66
N GLU A 132 2.13 -8.44 -20.67
CA GLU A 132 1.40 -8.75 -21.93
C GLU A 132 0.03 -9.44 -21.72
N ARG A 133 -0.19 -10.05 -20.55
CA ARG A 133 -1.43 -10.77 -20.20
C ARG A 133 -2.45 -9.89 -19.47
N GLY A 134 -2.06 -8.70 -19.01
CA GLY A 134 -2.93 -7.80 -18.26
C GLY A 134 -2.23 -7.14 -17.08
N VAL A 135 -3.03 -6.67 -16.13
CA VAL A 135 -2.56 -5.95 -14.94
C VAL A 135 -2.70 -6.79 -13.68
N PHE A 136 -1.86 -6.53 -12.69
CA PHE A 136 -1.93 -7.17 -11.39
C PHE A 136 -1.50 -6.22 -10.29
N ASN A 137 -2.17 -6.31 -9.14
CA ASN A 137 -1.82 -5.56 -7.93
C ASN A 137 -0.53 -6.12 -7.32
N PHE A 138 0.35 -5.25 -6.84
CA PHE A 138 1.53 -5.67 -6.07
C PHE A 138 1.19 -5.93 -4.60
N GLU A 139 0.06 -5.41 -4.13
CA GLU A 139 -0.37 -5.38 -2.74
C GLU A 139 -1.57 -6.32 -2.50
N GLY A 140 -1.74 -6.75 -1.25
CA GLY A 140 -2.90 -7.51 -0.75
C GLY A 140 -3.79 -6.68 0.19
N GLY A 141 -3.56 -5.37 0.25
CA GLY A 141 -4.29 -4.43 1.08
C GLY A 141 -4.10 -2.99 0.61
N CYS A 142 -4.62 -2.06 1.41
CA CYS A 142 -4.57 -0.64 1.09
C CYS A 142 -3.89 0.13 2.24
N TYR A 143 -3.29 1.27 1.90
CA TYR A 143 -2.68 2.20 2.86
C TYR A 143 -3.17 3.63 2.60
N ALA A 144 -4.48 3.80 2.79
CA ALA A 144 -5.21 5.00 2.42
C ALA A 144 -4.92 6.18 3.36
N LYS A 145 -5.09 7.40 2.84
CA LYS A 145 -5.17 8.60 3.68
C LYS A 145 -6.47 8.57 4.46
N ALA A 146 -6.40 8.93 5.74
CA ALA A 146 -7.53 8.91 6.66
C ALA A 146 -8.00 10.32 7.07
N ILE A 147 -7.26 11.37 6.71
CA ILE A 147 -7.65 12.75 7.04
C ILE A 147 -8.96 13.11 6.33
N LYS A 148 -9.95 13.61 7.09
CA LYS A 148 -11.32 13.92 6.64
C LYS A 148 -12.06 12.73 6.04
N LEU A 149 -11.69 11.50 6.40
CA LEU A 149 -12.40 10.30 5.96
C LEU A 149 -13.81 10.29 6.56
N SER A 150 -14.82 10.12 5.71
CA SER A 150 -16.23 10.14 6.12
C SER A 150 -17.01 8.98 5.50
N PRO A 151 -18.04 8.46 6.19
CA PRO A 151 -18.90 7.41 5.64
C PRO A 151 -19.77 7.90 4.48
N GLU A 152 -19.94 9.22 4.31
CA GLU A 152 -20.72 9.82 3.20
C GLU A 152 -19.92 9.85 1.89
N THR A 153 -18.61 10.14 1.95
CA THR A 153 -17.76 10.32 0.76
C THR A 153 -16.98 9.07 0.40
N GLU A 154 -16.46 8.33 1.39
CA GLU A 154 -15.69 7.10 1.19
C GLU A 154 -16.16 5.95 2.11
N PRO A 155 -17.42 5.49 1.96
CA PRO A 155 -18.04 4.51 2.88
C PRO A 155 -17.24 3.21 3.05
N GLU A 156 -16.68 2.65 1.98
CA GLU A 156 -15.92 1.39 2.06
C GLU A 156 -14.60 1.55 2.80
N ILE A 157 -13.88 2.66 2.58
CA ILE A 157 -12.61 2.94 3.27
C ILE A 157 -12.87 3.28 4.73
N TYR A 158 -13.95 4.01 5.02
CA TYR A 158 -14.40 4.28 6.39
C TYR A 158 -14.72 2.97 7.13
N ASP A 159 -15.54 2.09 6.55
CA ASP A 159 -15.89 0.79 7.12
C ASP A 159 -14.64 -0.08 7.35
N ALA A 160 -13.76 -0.20 6.36
CA ALA A 160 -12.49 -0.93 6.47
C ALA A 160 -11.57 -0.36 7.58
N SER A 161 -11.62 0.95 7.82
CA SER A 161 -10.86 1.61 8.89
C SER A 161 -11.33 1.25 10.30
N LEU A 162 -12.56 0.75 10.43
CA LEU A 162 -13.15 0.33 11.70
C LEU A 162 -13.06 -1.18 11.94
N HIS A 163 -12.51 -1.95 11.00
CA HIS A 163 -12.35 -3.39 11.14
C HIS A 163 -11.20 -3.76 12.10
N PHE A 164 -11.39 -4.86 12.83
CA PHE A 164 -10.33 -5.43 13.67
C PHE A 164 -9.15 -5.86 12.80
N GLY A 165 -7.94 -5.51 13.23
CA GLY A 165 -6.71 -5.76 12.47
C GLY A 165 -6.25 -4.55 11.66
N THR A 166 -7.10 -3.57 11.40
CA THR A 166 -6.71 -2.32 10.74
C THR A 166 -5.73 -1.53 11.62
N VAL A 167 -4.68 -1.00 11.00
CA VAL A 167 -3.69 -0.13 11.64
C VAL A 167 -4.06 1.32 11.34
N LEU A 168 -4.30 2.10 12.40
CA LEU A 168 -4.53 3.54 12.35
C LEU A 168 -3.24 4.25 12.72
N GLU A 169 -2.63 4.94 11.77
CA GLU A 169 -1.34 5.59 11.95
C GLU A 169 -1.53 7.12 12.08
N ASN A 170 -1.09 7.66 13.21
CA ASN A 170 -1.15 9.09 13.56
C ASN A 170 -2.55 9.72 13.61
N LEU A 171 -3.62 8.90 13.75
CA LEU A 171 -4.97 9.40 14.01
C LEU A 171 -5.14 9.78 15.49
N GLU A 172 -5.84 10.87 15.76
CA GLU A 172 -6.27 11.20 17.12
C GLU A 172 -7.43 10.29 17.52
N ILE A 173 -7.30 9.68 18.69
CA ILE A 173 -8.33 8.81 19.28
C ILE A 173 -8.64 9.33 20.67
N ASP A 174 -9.91 9.55 20.94
CA ASP A 174 -10.39 9.96 22.25
C ASP A 174 -10.07 8.85 23.30
N PRO A 175 -9.37 9.17 24.39
CA PRO A 175 -8.86 8.15 25.31
C PRO A 175 -9.96 7.44 26.10
N GLU A 176 -11.12 8.07 26.29
CA GLU A 176 -12.23 7.54 27.09
C GLU A 176 -13.22 6.76 26.21
N THR A 177 -13.69 7.40 25.13
CA THR A 177 -14.71 6.86 24.22
C THR A 177 -14.12 5.98 23.11
N ARG A 178 -12.80 6.05 22.88
CA ARG A 178 -12.10 5.39 21.77
C ARG A 178 -12.59 5.80 20.38
N LYS A 179 -13.31 6.92 20.27
CA LYS A 179 -13.72 7.47 18.98
C LYS A 179 -12.51 8.01 18.24
N ILE A 180 -12.41 7.65 16.96
CA ILE A 180 -11.40 8.15 16.04
C ILE A 180 -11.86 9.53 15.55
N ASN A 181 -10.98 10.51 15.59
CA ASN A 181 -11.22 11.83 15.02
C ASN A 181 -10.50 11.93 13.66
N PHE A 182 -11.22 11.60 12.58
CA PHE A 182 -10.68 11.67 11.22
C PHE A 182 -10.43 13.10 10.74
N ASP A 183 -11.05 14.12 11.35
CA ASP A 183 -10.85 15.52 11.00
C ASP A 183 -9.61 16.14 11.67
N SER A 184 -9.01 15.45 12.64
CA SER A 184 -7.85 15.95 13.38
C SER A 184 -6.54 15.72 12.62
N ASP A 185 -5.83 16.82 12.38
CA ASP A 185 -4.47 16.86 11.87
C ASP A 185 -3.43 17.09 13.00
N ARG A 186 -3.85 16.95 14.27
CA ARG A 186 -3.04 17.27 15.46
C ARG A 186 -1.62 16.71 15.41
N TYR A 187 -1.45 15.51 14.86
CA TYR A 187 -0.13 14.89 14.66
C TYR A 187 0.41 15.12 13.25
N THR A 188 -0.45 15.06 12.22
CA THR A 188 -0.10 15.27 10.81
C THR A 188 -1.37 15.28 9.95
N GLU A 189 -1.35 15.97 8.79
CA GLU A 189 -2.36 15.76 7.73
C GLU A 189 -2.17 14.42 6.99
N ASN A 190 -1.03 13.76 7.15
CA ASN A 190 -0.75 12.45 6.55
C ASN A 190 -1.20 11.31 7.48
N THR A 191 -2.39 11.42 8.08
CA THR A 191 -2.98 10.31 8.83
C THR A 191 -3.30 9.17 7.87
N ARG A 192 -3.12 7.92 8.34
CA ARG A 192 -3.25 6.73 7.49
C ARG A 192 -4.06 5.63 8.15
N THR A 193 -4.67 4.82 7.30
CA THR A 193 -5.37 3.60 7.66
C THR A 193 -4.85 2.46 6.77
N ALA A 194 -4.37 1.38 7.38
CA ALA A 194 -3.82 0.23 6.67
C ALA A 194 -4.63 -1.03 6.98
N TYR A 195 -5.26 -1.59 5.96
CA TYR A 195 -6.22 -2.68 6.08
C TYR A 195 -6.07 -3.69 4.94
N GLN A 196 -6.55 -4.92 5.18
CA GLN A 196 -6.59 -5.97 4.15
C GLN A 196 -7.59 -5.62 3.07
N ILE A 197 -7.29 -5.94 1.81
CA ILE A 197 -8.15 -5.60 0.68
C ILE A 197 -9.53 -6.27 0.81
N ASP A 198 -9.58 -7.41 1.48
CA ASP A 198 -10.79 -8.20 1.77
C ASP A 198 -11.82 -7.47 2.66
N PHE A 199 -11.44 -6.35 3.28
CA PHE A 199 -12.39 -5.53 4.04
C PHE A 199 -13.23 -4.63 3.12
N LEU A 200 -12.83 -4.45 1.86
CA LEU A 200 -13.61 -3.76 0.84
C LEU A 200 -14.61 -4.73 0.20
N LYS A 201 -15.77 -4.21 -0.23
CA LYS A 201 -16.87 -5.06 -0.72
C LYS A 201 -16.77 -5.31 -2.22
N ASN A 202 -16.28 -4.33 -2.96
CA ASN A 202 -16.26 -4.36 -4.42
C ASN A 202 -14.82 -4.48 -4.95
N ILE A 203 -14.23 -5.67 -4.80
CA ILE A 203 -12.85 -5.97 -5.20
C ILE A 203 -12.79 -7.10 -6.23
N VAL A 204 -11.64 -7.23 -6.90
CA VAL A 204 -11.28 -8.40 -7.70
C VAL A 204 -10.43 -9.33 -6.83
N PRO A 205 -10.95 -10.48 -6.35
CA PRO A 205 -10.24 -11.31 -5.38
C PRO A 205 -8.88 -11.82 -5.84
N SER A 206 -8.69 -12.01 -7.14
CA SER A 206 -7.41 -12.44 -7.70
C SER A 206 -6.36 -11.32 -7.74
N GLY A 207 -6.73 -10.06 -7.52
CA GLY A 207 -5.86 -8.91 -7.71
C GLY A 207 -5.37 -8.75 -9.16
N THR A 208 -6.03 -9.35 -10.14
CA THR A 208 -5.62 -9.34 -11.56
C THR A 208 -6.74 -8.89 -12.48
N GLY A 209 -6.38 -8.20 -13.57
CA GLY A 209 -7.29 -7.77 -14.62
C GLY A 209 -6.69 -7.96 -16.01
N GLY A 210 -7.52 -7.83 -17.04
CA GLY A 210 -7.08 -7.88 -18.43
C GLY A 210 -6.18 -6.71 -18.84
N VAL A 211 -5.84 -6.65 -20.13
CA VAL A 211 -5.10 -5.52 -20.70
C VAL A 211 -5.95 -4.24 -20.60
N PRO A 212 -5.42 -3.14 -20.05
CA PRO A 212 -6.14 -1.87 -19.92
C PRO A 212 -6.61 -1.34 -21.26
N LYS A 213 -7.86 -0.88 -21.34
CA LYS A 213 -8.38 -0.16 -22.51
C LYS A 213 -8.43 1.35 -22.29
N THR A 214 -8.49 1.77 -21.04
CA THR A 214 -8.68 3.16 -20.66
C THR A 214 -7.63 3.57 -19.62
N ILE A 215 -6.95 4.69 -19.84
CA ILE A 215 -5.94 5.25 -18.95
C ILE A 215 -6.29 6.73 -18.70
N PHE A 216 -6.46 7.09 -17.44
CA PHE A 216 -6.65 8.46 -16.98
C PHE A 216 -5.34 8.98 -16.36
N MET A 217 -5.01 10.25 -16.66
CA MET A 217 -3.78 10.92 -16.22
C MET A 217 -4.10 12.19 -15.45
#